data_AF-A0A931TFB7-F1
#
_entry.id   AF-A0A931TFB7-F1
#
_cell.length_a   1.000
_cell.length_b   1.000
_cell.length_c   1.000
_cell.angle_alpha   90.00
_cell.angle_beta   90.00
_cell.angle_gamma   90.00
#
_symmetry.space_group_name_H-M   'P 1'
#
loop_
_entity.id
_entity.type
_entity.pdbx_description
1 polymer ?
#
loop_
_entity_poly.entity_id
_entity_poly.type
_entity_poly.pdbx_seq_one_letter_code
_entity_poly.pdbx_strand_id
1 'polypeptide(L)'
;MPPRGSAQRTTEPRARRSIGLVIGLAALLAGVLPAAGSDTALDGKEGHPRGRFPLAIHVGSVGDPALDEAAARAVRDWNALFRELFGIPAFREVARDTDAQVIVKLEAATGERLMGEARLNVEKELIEPPVRVVVFMPAARGQTSREVVLYQVLAHEIGHALGLPHTRDPRSVMCCVRGSIDFKDPPTRDAYIAARRQPDVRSVRGEIAAHYEAFWKQHP
;
A
#
# COMPACT_ATOMS: atom_id res chain seq x y z
N MET A 1 -43.11 -41.58 69.70
CA MET A 1 -42.40 -42.86 69.46
C MET A 1 -42.34 -43.07 67.94
N PRO A 2 -41.15 -43.28 67.34
CA PRO A 2 -40.85 -43.18 65.89
C PRO A 2 -40.97 -44.58 65.21
N PRO A 3 -40.54 -44.89 63.95
CA PRO A 3 -39.24 -44.60 63.27
C PRO A 3 -39.39 -43.85 61.91
N ARG A 4 -38.47 -42.96 61.50
CA ARG A 4 -37.12 -43.15 60.91
C ARG A 4 -37.08 -43.80 59.52
N GLY A 5 -36.65 -43.00 58.54
CA GLY A 5 -36.05 -43.42 57.27
C GLY A 5 -35.28 -42.23 56.69
N SER A 6 -33.95 -42.24 56.88
CA SER A 6 -33.01 -41.17 56.58
C SER A 6 -31.95 -41.64 55.58
N ALA A 7 -31.63 -40.82 54.57
CA ALA A 7 -30.32 -40.74 53.91
C ALA A 7 -30.25 -39.41 53.13
N GLN A 8 -29.68 -38.33 53.70
CA GLN A 8 -28.29 -37.87 53.53
C GLN A 8 -27.78 -37.84 52.08
N ARG A 9 -27.58 -36.62 51.52
CA ARG A 9 -26.23 -36.07 51.28
C ARG A 9 -26.20 -34.63 50.71
N THR A 10 -25.42 -33.78 51.39
CA THR A 10 -24.42 -32.78 50.90
C THR A 10 -24.85 -31.71 49.88
N THR A 11 -25.04 -30.44 50.26
CA THR A 11 -24.04 -29.33 50.42
C THR A 11 -23.50 -28.70 49.12
N GLU A 12 -23.91 -27.43 48.94
CA GLU A 12 -23.21 -26.29 48.28
C GLU A 12 -23.08 -26.26 46.73
N PRO A 13 -22.63 -25.14 46.12
CA PRO A 13 -23.39 -23.90 46.00
C PRO A 13 -23.50 -23.41 44.53
N ARG A 14 -24.55 -22.63 44.28
CA ARG A 14 -24.65 -21.48 43.36
C ARG A 14 -23.49 -21.29 42.35
N ALA A 15 -23.69 -21.77 41.12
CA ALA A 15 -22.98 -21.25 39.96
C ALA A 15 -24.01 -20.78 38.91
N ARG A 16 -24.56 -19.58 39.13
CA ARG A 16 -25.06 -18.76 38.02
C ARG A 16 -23.85 -18.42 37.15
N ARG A 17 -23.56 -19.26 36.14
CA ARG A 17 -22.66 -18.87 35.06
C ARG A 17 -23.46 -18.05 34.08
N SER A 18 -23.39 -16.74 34.29
CA SER A 18 -23.62 -15.71 33.31
C SER A 18 -23.04 -16.14 31.98
N ILE A 19 -23.89 -16.44 30.98
CA ILE A 19 -23.49 -16.49 29.58
C ILE A 19 -23.31 -15.04 29.16
N GLY A 20 -22.21 -14.45 29.64
CA GLY A 20 -21.78 -13.11 29.33
C GLY A 20 -20.56 -13.20 28.42
N LEU A 21 -20.73 -12.71 27.20
CA LEU A 21 -19.67 -12.12 26.38
C LEU A 21 -18.52 -13.07 25.94
N VAL A 22 -18.78 -13.88 24.90
CA VAL A 22 -17.71 -14.39 24.00
C VAL A 22 -17.80 -13.75 22.60
N ILE A 23 -18.65 -12.75 22.42
CA ILE A 23 -18.69 -11.93 21.19
C ILE A 23 -17.75 -10.74 21.40
N GLY A 24 -16.43 -10.98 21.34
CA GLY A 24 -15.45 -9.93 21.59
C GLY A 24 -14.16 -10.03 20.79
N LEU A 25 -13.84 -11.17 20.16
CA LEU A 25 -12.56 -11.33 19.46
C LEU A 25 -12.69 -11.60 17.94
N ALA A 26 -13.87 -12.00 17.45
CA ALA A 26 -14.08 -12.22 16.02
C ALA A 26 -14.28 -10.92 15.21
N ALA A 27 -14.67 -9.82 15.86
CA ALA A 27 -14.91 -8.53 15.19
C ALA A 27 -13.63 -7.74 14.87
N LEU A 28 -12.48 -8.07 15.50
CA LEU A 28 -11.20 -7.40 15.24
C LEU A 28 -10.49 -7.89 13.97
N LEU A 29 -10.91 -9.02 13.39
CA LEU A 29 -10.34 -9.59 12.17
C LEU A 29 -11.12 -9.27 10.89
N ALA A 30 -12.33 -8.70 11.01
CA ALA A 30 -13.21 -8.44 9.87
C ALA A 30 -12.75 -7.27 8.96
N GLY A 31 -11.68 -6.54 9.31
CA GLY A 31 -11.22 -5.35 8.60
C GLY A 31 -9.94 -5.50 7.77
N VAL A 32 -9.27 -6.66 7.78
CA VAL A 32 -7.97 -6.84 7.12
C VAL A 32 -8.12 -7.74 5.88
N LEU A 33 -9.04 -7.38 4.99
CA LEU A 33 -8.96 -7.93 3.63
C LEU A 33 -7.82 -7.22 2.90
N PRO A 34 -6.85 -7.95 2.33
CA PRO A 34 -5.76 -7.35 1.58
C PRO A 34 -6.36 -6.46 0.49
N ALA A 35 -5.87 -5.22 0.44
CA ALA A 35 -6.02 -4.39 -0.73
C ALA A 35 -5.46 -5.18 -1.93
N ALA A 36 -6.29 -5.45 -2.93
CA ALA A 36 -5.74 -5.82 -4.24
C ALA A 36 -5.05 -4.55 -4.76
N GLY A 37 -3.71 -4.54 -4.74
CA GLY A 37 -2.92 -3.57 -5.49
C GLY A 37 -3.16 -3.73 -6.98
N SER A 38 -2.83 -2.70 -7.75
CA SER A 38 -2.94 -2.63 -9.21
C SER A 38 -2.53 -3.93 -9.93
N ASP A 39 -3.20 -4.27 -11.05
CA ASP A 39 -2.84 -5.38 -11.94
C ASP A 39 -1.68 -5.01 -12.91
N THR A 40 -0.89 -3.98 -12.60
CA THR A 40 0.27 -3.59 -13.40
C THR A 40 1.33 -4.71 -13.42
N ALA A 41 1.46 -5.41 -14.54
CA ALA A 41 2.45 -6.45 -14.73
C ALA A 41 3.77 -5.86 -15.27
N LEU A 42 4.72 -5.62 -14.37
CA LEU A 42 6.12 -5.31 -14.70
C LEU A 42 6.99 -6.52 -14.35
N ASP A 43 7.98 -6.82 -15.19
CA ASP A 43 8.95 -7.89 -14.93
C ASP A 43 10.19 -7.39 -14.15
N GLY A 44 10.30 -6.07 -13.98
CA GLY A 44 11.34 -5.40 -13.21
C GLY A 44 12.58 -5.02 -14.02
N LYS A 45 12.53 -5.16 -15.34
CA LYS A 45 13.54 -4.64 -16.27
C LYS A 45 13.12 -3.33 -16.90
N GLU A 46 11.86 -2.96 -16.77
CA GLU A 46 11.32 -1.78 -17.42
C GLU A 46 11.69 -0.50 -16.67
N GLY A 47 12.13 0.54 -17.38
CA GLY A 47 12.57 1.77 -16.73
C GLY A 47 12.58 3.00 -17.62
N HIS A 48 13.11 4.08 -17.05
CA HIS A 48 13.31 5.35 -17.74
C HIS A 48 14.80 5.65 -17.98
N PRO A 49 15.19 6.12 -19.19
CA PRO A 49 16.55 6.54 -19.46
C PRO A 49 17.01 7.64 -18.50
N ARG A 50 18.30 7.63 -18.13
CA ARG A 50 18.84 8.57 -17.13
C ARG A 50 18.59 10.03 -17.50
N GLY A 51 18.77 10.37 -18.78
CA GLY A 51 18.55 11.72 -19.32
C GLY A 51 17.09 12.20 -19.27
N ARG A 52 16.13 11.33 -18.94
CA ARG A 52 14.72 11.69 -18.78
C ARG A 52 14.38 12.22 -17.39
N PHE A 53 15.23 11.98 -16.40
CA PHE A 53 15.00 12.46 -15.05
C PHE A 53 15.44 13.92 -14.87
N PRO A 54 14.67 14.74 -14.12
CA PRO A 54 13.40 14.40 -13.48
C PRO A 54 12.22 14.33 -14.46
N LEU A 55 11.33 13.36 -14.25
CA LEU A 55 10.08 13.22 -15.01
C LEU A 55 9.11 14.35 -14.65
N ALA A 56 8.45 14.94 -15.63
CA ALA A 56 7.35 15.86 -15.37
C ALA A 56 6.15 15.10 -14.78
N ILE A 57 5.70 15.47 -13.58
CA ILE A 57 4.53 14.86 -12.93
C ILE A 57 3.43 15.88 -12.71
N HIS A 58 2.19 15.51 -13.01
CA HIS A 58 1.00 16.26 -12.61
C HIS A 58 0.22 15.42 -11.61
N VAL A 59 -0.13 16.00 -10.45
CA VAL A 59 -1.00 15.37 -9.45
C VAL A 59 -2.28 16.18 -9.36
N GLY A 60 -3.40 15.55 -9.71
CA GLY A 60 -4.72 16.15 -9.56
C GLY A 60 -5.05 16.41 -8.09
N SER A 61 -5.67 17.56 -7.81
CA SER A 61 -6.22 17.88 -6.49
C SER A 61 -7.66 17.40 -6.39
N VAL A 62 -8.06 16.97 -5.19
CA VAL A 62 -9.46 16.64 -4.86
C VAL A 62 -10.15 17.72 -4.05
N GLY A 63 -9.47 18.83 -3.77
CA GLY A 63 -10.00 19.95 -2.98
C GLY A 63 -10.08 19.68 -1.48
N ASP A 64 -9.51 18.57 -1.00
CA ASP A 64 -9.35 18.25 0.42
C ASP A 64 -7.87 18.43 0.81
N PRO A 65 -7.52 19.47 1.59
CA PRO A 65 -6.13 19.80 1.87
C PRO A 65 -5.33 18.67 2.54
N ALA A 66 -5.97 17.82 3.34
CA ALA A 66 -5.28 16.73 4.03
C ALA A 66 -4.90 15.61 3.06
N LEU A 67 -5.76 15.35 2.08
CA LEU A 67 -5.53 14.34 1.04
C LEU A 67 -4.58 14.84 -0.03
N ASP A 68 -4.70 16.11 -0.43
CA ASP A 68 -3.77 16.75 -1.36
C ASP A 68 -2.35 16.78 -0.77
N GLU A 69 -2.21 17.07 0.53
CA GLU A 69 -0.92 17.01 1.22
C GLU A 69 -0.38 15.57 1.33
N ALA A 70 -1.23 14.57 1.56
CA ALA A 70 -0.82 13.16 1.53
C ALA A 70 -0.30 12.75 0.15
N ALA A 71 -0.95 13.22 -0.92
CA ALA A 71 -0.52 12.97 -2.29
C ALA A 71 0.81 13.67 -2.61
N ALA A 72 0.94 14.95 -2.26
CA ALA A 72 2.17 15.71 -2.40
C ALA A 72 3.33 15.08 -1.61
N ARG A 73 3.05 14.58 -0.41
CA ARG A 73 4.04 13.85 0.41
C ARG A 73 4.61 12.65 -0.32
N ALA A 74 3.79 11.84 -1.01
CA ALA A 74 4.28 10.68 -1.75
C ALA A 74 5.31 11.08 -2.82
N VAL A 75 5.06 12.16 -3.57
CA VAL A 75 6.00 12.69 -4.56
C VAL A 75 7.28 13.22 -3.90
N ARG A 76 7.15 13.96 -2.80
CA ARG A 76 8.31 14.49 -2.05
C ARG A 76 9.21 13.38 -1.50
N ASP A 77 8.62 12.31 -0.98
CA ASP A 77 9.36 11.20 -0.39
C ASP A 77 10.10 10.41 -1.49
N TRP A 78 9.47 10.17 -2.66
CA TRP A 78 10.16 9.61 -3.83
C TRP A 78 11.30 10.49 -4.32
N ASN A 79 11.08 11.82 -4.38
CA ASN A 79 12.11 12.78 -4.75
C ASN A 79 13.28 12.80 -3.76
N ALA A 80 13.03 12.66 -2.46
CA ALA A 80 14.08 12.58 -1.45
C ALA A 80 14.93 11.31 -1.64
N LEU A 81 14.29 10.16 -1.84
CA LEU A 81 14.97 8.90 -2.08
C LEU A 81 15.83 8.93 -3.35
N PHE A 82 15.30 9.47 -4.46
CA PHE A 82 16.05 9.60 -5.71
C PHE A 82 17.24 10.54 -5.60
N ARG A 83 17.10 11.68 -4.91
CA ARG A 83 18.23 12.59 -4.67
C ARG A 83 19.32 11.90 -3.88
N GLU A 84 18.94 11.14 -2.86
CA GLU A 84 19.88 10.40 -2.02
C GLU A 84 20.66 9.35 -2.81
N LEU A 85 19.99 8.60 -3.70
CA LEU A 85 20.59 7.49 -4.44
C LEU A 85 21.33 7.92 -5.71
N PHE A 86 20.82 8.91 -6.43
CA PHE A 86 21.24 9.23 -7.79
C PHE A 86 21.68 10.68 -7.99
N GLY A 87 21.56 11.53 -6.97
CA GLY A 87 21.90 12.96 -7.01
C GLY A 87 20.89 13.83 -7.75
N ILE A 88 19.77 13.27 -8.22
CA ILE A 88 18.72 13.95 -8.98
C ILE A 88 17.33 13.60 -8.41
N PRO A 89 16.32 14.49 -8.50
CA PRO A 89 14.95 14.12 -8.14
C PRO A 89 14.35 13.15 -9.17
N ALA A 90 13.38 12.35 -8.74
CA ALA A 90 12.57 11.52 -9.62
C ALA A 90 11.65 12.38 -10.50
N PHE A 91 11.08 13.43 -9.91
CA PHE A 91 9.99 14.19 -10.48
C PHE A 91 10.17 15.71 -10.35
N ARG A 92 9.66 16.42 -11.35
CA ARG A 92 9.40 17.86 -11.34
C ARG A 92 7.90 18.06 -11.51
N GLU A 93 7.26 18.73 -10.57
CA GLU A 93 5.82 18.99 -10.65
C GLU A 93 5.49 19.98 -11.78
N VAL A 94 4.39 19.72 -12.48
CA VAL A 94 3.83 20.60 -13.52
C VAL A 94 2.35 20.84 -13.26
N ALA A 95 1.90 22.06 -13.58
CA ALA A 95 0.55 22.51 -13.26
C ALA A 95 -0.54 21.84 -14.11
N ARG A 96 -0.22 21.43 -15.35
CA ARG A 96 -1.17 20.86 -16.31
C ARG A 96 -0.79 19.44 -16.66
N ASP A 97 -1.79 18.59 -16.82
CA ASP A 97 -1.61 17.20 -17.25
C ASP A 97 -1.00 17.08 -18.66
N THR A 98 -1.29 18.02 -19.56
CA THR A 98 -0.72 18.09 -20.91
C THR A 98 0.79 18.28 -20.93
N ASP A 99 1.36 18.81 -19.85
CA ASP A 99 2.80 19.05 -19.72
C ASP A 99 3.52 17.89 -18.99
N ALA A 100 2.77 16.85 -18.58
CA ALA A 100 3.26 15.79 -17.71
C ALA A 100 3.61 14.50 -18.48
N GLN A 101 4.67 13.85 -18.01
CA GLN A 101 5.08 12.51 -18.41
C GLN A 101 4.46 11.44 -17.50
N VAL A 102 4.12 11.81 -16.26
CA VAL A 102 3.36 11.00 -15.31
C VAL A 102 2.13 11.80 -14.88
N ILE A 103 0.94 11.26 -15.14
CA ILE A 103 -0.33 11.92 -14.82
C ILE A 103 -1.00 11.13 -13.71
N VAL A 104 -1.15 11.73 -12.53
CA VAL A 104 -1.89 11.17 -11.40
C VAL A 104 -3.28 11.80 -11.34
N LYS A 105 -4.31 10.97 -11.46
CA LYS A 105 -5.71 11.34 -11.23
C LYS A 105 -6.22 10.73 -9.95
N LEU A 106 -6.88 11.55 -9.14
CA LEU A 106 -7.59 11.12 -7.94
C LEU A 106 -9.08 11.10 -8.26
N GLU A 107 -9.70 9.91 -8.23
CA GLU A 107 -11.08 9.70 -8.68
C GLU A 107 -11.97 9.15 -7.56
N ALA A 108 -13.27 9.45 -7.61
CA ALA A 108 -14.21 8.86 -6.66
C ALA A 108 -14.24 7.32 -6.80
N ALA A 109 -14.36 6.61 -5.67
CA ALA A 109 -14.44 5.15 -5.70
C ALA A 109 -15.66 4.68 -6.51
N THR A 110 -15.44 3.82 -7.51
CA THR A 110 -16.47 3.34 -8.44
C THR A 110 -17.18 2.06 -7.96
N GLY A 111 -16.89 1.59 -6.74
CA GLY A 111 -17.34 0.30 -6.22
C GLY A 111 -16.47 -0.89 -6.66
N GLU A 112 -15.46 -0.65 -7.49
CA GLU A 112 -14.43 -1.64 -7.81
C GLU A 112 -13.51 -1.92 -6.60
N ARG A 113 -12.93 -3.12 -6.55
CA ARG A 113 -12.02 -3.54 -5.47
C ARG A 113 -10.63 -2.90 -5.55
N LEU A 114 -10.32 -2.24 -6.66
CA LEU A 114 -9.04 -1.57 -6.88
C LEU A 114 -9.00 -0.26 -6.11
N MET A 115 -7.86 0.01 -5.48
CA MET A 115 -7.60 1.29 -4.79
C MET A 115 -6.77 2.25 -5.65
N GLY A 116 -6.04 1.72 -6.62
CA GLY A 116 -5.29 2.48 -7.59
C GLY A 116 -4.80 1.57 -8.71
N GLU A 117 -4.36 2.20 -9.78
CA GLU A 117 -3.81 1.55 -10.96
C GLU A 117 -2.80 2.45 -11.67
N ALA A 118 -1.61 1.94 -11.95
CA ALA A 118 -0.67 2.52 -12.90
C ALA A 118 -0.78 1.84 -14.27
N ARG A 119 -1.06 2.63 -15.31
CA ARG A 119 -1.12 2.22 -16.70
C ARG A 119 0.12 2.73 -17.43
N LEU A 120 0.93 1.78 -17.89
CA LEU A 120 2.20 2.05 -18.58
C LEU A 120 2.13 1.48 -19.99
N ASN A 121 2.82 2.14 -20.91
CA ASN A 121 3.21 1.56 -22.19
C ASN A 121 4.70 1.20 -22.12
N VAL A 122 5.05 0.00 -22.54
CA VAL A 122 6.43 -0.50 -22.50
C VAL A 122 6.85 -0.95 -23.90
N GLU A 123 7.90 -0.34 -24.45
CA GLU A 123 8.53 -0.80 -25.68
C GLU A 123 9.97 -1.22 -25.39
N LYS A 124 10.29 -2.51 -25.58
CA LYS A 124 11.65 -3.06 -25.38
C LYS A 124 12.27 -2.61 -24.04
N GLU A 125 11.49 -2.74 -22.96
CA GLU A 125 11.85 -2.36 -21.58
C GLU A 125 11.86 -0.84 -21.30
N LEU A 126 11.62 0.01 -22.29
CA LEU A 126 11.46 1.45 -22.06
C LEU A 126 10.02 1.76 -21.68
N ILE A 127 9.84 2.40 -20.52
CA ILE A 127 8.54 2.96 -20.13
C ILE A 127 8.31 4.23 -20.95
N GLU A 128 7.28 4.23 -21.78
CA GLU A 128 6.91 5.34 -22.66
C GLU A 128 5.90 6.29 -21.98
N PRO A 129 6.16 7.60 -21.91
CA PRO A 129 5.18 8.58 -21.47
C PRO A 129 4.00 8.73 -22.45
N PRO A 130 2.81 9.17 -21.97
CA PRO A 130 2.50 9.44 -20.58
C PRO A 130 2.17 8.15 -19.80
N VAL A 131 2.74 8.01 -18.61
CA VAL A 131 2.28 7.03 -17.61
C VAL A 131 1.03 7.61 -16.93
N ARG A 132 -0.04 6.82 -16.84
CA ARG A 132 -1.29 7.25 -16.21
C ARG A 132 -1.50 6.49 -14.91
N VAL A 133 -1.52 7.21 -13.81
CA VAL A 133 -1.85 6.69 -12.49
C VAL A 133 -3.25 7.16 -12.12
N VAL A 134 -4.13 6.24 -11.79
CA VAL A 134 -5.45 6.54 -11.23
C VAL A 134 -5.46 6.02 -9.81
N VAL A 135 -5.82 6.85 -8.83
CA VAL A 135 -6.03 6.43 -7.45
C VAL A 135 -7.46 6.71 -7.08
N PHE A 136 -8.16 5.67 -6.64
CA PHE A 136 -9.54 5.78 -6.17
C PHE A 136 -9.55 6.24 -4.71
N MET A 137 -10.38 7.23 -4.44
CA MET A 137 -10.48 7.89 -3.15
C MET A 137 -10.71 6.88 -2.02
N PRO A 138 -9.75 6.75 -1.08
CA PRO A 138 -9.85 5.72 -0.06
C PRO A 138 -10.76 6.16 1.08
N ALA A 139 -11.47 5.17 1.64
CA ALA A 139 -12.01 5.28 2.99
C ALA A 139 -10.94 4.91 4.03
N ALA A 140 -11.14 5.36 5.28
CA ALA A 140 -10.35 4.86 6.40
C ALA A 140 -10.50 3.33 6.53
N ARG A 141 -9.42 2.64 6.91
CA ARG A 141 -9.38 1.18 7.03
C ARG A 141 -8.85 0.75 8.39
N GLY A 142 -9.73 0.25 9.26
CA GLY A 142 -9.36 -0.14 10.61
C GLY A 142 -8.78 1.04 11.40
N GLN A 143 -7.50 0.92 11.79
CA GLN A 143 -6.77 1.98 12.51
C GLN A 143 -5.96 2.90 11.58
N THR A 144 -6.08 2.74 10.27
CA THR A 144 -5.36 3.54 9.26
C THR A 144 -6.28 4.61 8.70
N SER A 145 -5.87 5.89 8.78
CA SER A 145 -6.65 7.01 8.25
C SER A 145 -6.68 7.00 6.72
N ARG A 146 -7.66 7.68 6.11
CA ARG A 146 -7.78 7.78 4.65
C ARG A 146 -6.55 8.45 4.01
N GLU A 147 -5.91 9.38 4.69
CA GLU A 147 -4.69 10.08 4.24
C GLU A 147 -3.50 9.11 4.19
N VAL A 148 -3.35 8.25 5.19
CA VAL A 148 -2.30 7.22 5.19
C VAL A 148 -2.57 6.18 4.10
N VAL A 149 -3.83 5.76 3.91
CA VAL A 149 -4.18 4.85 2.81
C VAL A 149 -3.90 5.50 1.46
N LEU A 150 -4.26 6.78 1.25
CA LEU A 150 -3.99 7.51 0.01
C LEU A 150 -2.49 7.59 -0.27
N TYR A 151 -1.71 8.02 0.71
CA TYR A 151 -0.25 8.07 0.58
C TYR A 151 0.31 6.69 0.21
N GLN A 152 -0.14 5.63 0.87
CA GLN A 152 0.34 4.27 0.63
C GLN A 152 0.08 3.83 -0.81
N VAL A 153 -1.17 4.00 -1.28
CA VAL A 153 -1.57 3.59 -2.63
C VAL A 153 -0.84 4.43 -3.67
N LEU A 154 -0.81 5.75 -3.51
CA LEU A 154 -0.13 6.61 -4.47
C LEU A 154 1.38 6.34 -4.51
N ALA A 155 2.03 6.14 -3.36
CA ALA A 155 3.44 5.79 -3.32
C ALA A 155 3.74 4.46 -4.03
N HIS A 156 2.82 3.49 -3.93
CA HIS A 156 2.90 2.21 -4.65
C HIS A 156 2.76 2.39 -6.16
N GLU A 157 1.72 3.08 -6.62
CA GLU A 157 1.49 3.30 -8.06
C GLU A 157 2.60 4.16 -8.69
N ILE A 158 3.15 5.13 -7.94
CA ILE A 158 4.34 5.87 -8.39
C ILE A 158 5.56 4.95 -8.50
N GLY A 159 5.71 3.97 -7.60
CA GLY A 159 6.78 2.97 -7.72
C GLY A 159 6.67 2.17 -9.02
N HIS A 160 5.45 1.79 -9.43
CA HIS A 160 5.21 1.21 -10.76
C HIS A 160 5.55 2.17 -11.89
N ALA A 161 5.15 3.44 -11.79
CA ALA A 161 5.52 4.46 -12.76
C ALA A 161 7.04 4.64 -12.89
N LEU A 162 7.82 4.27 -11.86
CA LEU A 162 9.27 4.26 -11.85
C LEU A 162 9.89 2.91 -12.23
N GLY A 163 9.10 1.92 -12.67
CA GLY A 163 9.60 0.62 -13.13
C GLY A 163 9.72 -0.46 -12.05
N LEU A 164 9.29 -0.20 -10.82
CA LEU A 164 9.35 -1.23 -9.78
C LEU A 164 8.19 -2.24 -9.92
N PRO A 165 8.49 -3.55 -9.95
CA PRO A 165 7.47 -4.58 -9.87
C PRO A 165 7.00 -4.77 -8.42
N HIS A 166 5.98 -5.60 -8.22
CA HIS A 166 5.63 -6.05 -6.87
C HIS A 166 6.75 -6.88 -6.25
N THR A 167 6.88 -6.78 -4.93
CA THR A 167 7.78 -7.63 -4.12
C THR A 167 7.00 -8.56 -3.20
N ARG A 168 7.69 -9.56 -2.65
CA ARG A 168 7.16 -10.46 -1.61
C ARG A 168 7.42 -9.96 -0.19
N ASP A 169 8.22 -8.90 -0.01
CA ASP A 169 8.49 -8.36 1.32
C ASP A 169 7.24 -7.67 1.89
N PRO A 170 6.63 -8.19 2.98
CA PRO A 170 5.44 -7.58 3.61
C PRO A 170 5.66 -6.12 4.06
N ARG A 171 6.92 -5.72 4.27
CA ARG A 171 7.27 -4.37 4.73
C ARG A 171 7.31 -3.34 3.61
N SER A 172 7.43 -3.79 2.36
CA SER A 172 7.68 -2.90 1.23
C SER A 172 6.43 -2.11 0.82
N VAL A 173 6.60 -0.85 0.43
CA VAL A 173 5.54 -0.08 -0.22
C VAL A 173 5.08 -0.76 -1.52
N MET A 174 5.97 -1.48 -2.21
CA MET A 174 5.69 -2.27 -3.43
C MET A 174 5.16 -3.67 -3.12
N CYS A 175 4.85 -3.96 -1.86
CA CYS A 175 4.11 -5.16 -1.53
C CYS A 175 2.68 -5.07 -2.14
N CYS A 176 2.14 -6.09 -2.79
CA CYS A 176 2.64 -7.47 -2.78
C CYS A 176 2.36 -8.23 -4.07
N VAL A 177 3.27 -9.15 -4.40
CA VAL A 177 2.98 -10.22 -5.37
C VAL A 177 1.73 -10.94 -4.89
N ARG A 178 0.74 -11.11 -5.77
CA ARG A 178 -0.55 -11.71 -5.40
C ARG A 178 -0.38 -13.06 -4.72
N GLY A 179 -0.96 -13.21 -3.54
CA GLY A 179 -0.90 -14.45 -2.75
C GLY A 179 0.43 -14.72 -2.04
N SER A 180 1.38 -13.78 -2.05
CA SER A 180 2.69 -13.98 -1.41
C SER A 180 2.69 -13.83 0.12
N ILE A 181 1.65 -13.23 0.70
CA ILE A 181 1.57 -12.96 2.14
C ILE A 181 0.80 -14.08 2.83
N ASP A 182 1.48 -14.84 3.68
CA ASP A 182 0.83 -15.79 4.58
C ASP A 182 0.30 -15.07 5.83
N PHE A 183 -0.98 -14.76 5.82
CA PHE A 183 -1.66 -14.13 6.96
C PHE A 183 -1.84 -15.06 8.16
N LYS A 184 -1.57 -16.36 8.02
CA LYS A 184 -1.58 -17.31 9.15
C LYS A 184 -0.29 -17.25 9.95
N ASP A 185 0.80 -16.77 9.35
CA ASP A 185 2.07 -16.52 10.04
C ASP A 185 2.01 -15.16 10.78
N PRO A 186 2.00 -15.14 12.13
CA PRO A 186 1.84 -13.90 12.89
C PRO A 186 2.94 -12.86 12.62
N PRO A 187 4.24 -13.20 12.59
CA PRO A 187 5.29 -12.25 12.23
C PRO A 187 5.10 -11.59 10.87
N THR A 188 4.76 -12.36 9.83
CA THR A 188 4.49 -11.84 8.48
C THR A 188 3.27 -10.91 8.46
N ARG A 189 2.16 -11.34 9.08
CA ARG A 189 0.96 -10.52 9.21
C ARG A 189 1.23 -9.21 9.95
N ASP A 190 1.94 -9.27 11.07
CA ASP A 190 2.17 -8.11 11.92
C ASP A 190 3.13 -7.12 11.22
N ALA A 191 4.13 -7.62 10.49
CA ALA A 191 5.00 -6.79 9.63
C ALA A 191 4.20 -6.10 8.52
N TYR A 192 3.31 -6.83 7.85
CA TYR A 192 2.43 -6.27 6.82
C TYR A 192 1.55 -5.15 7.39
N ILE A 193 0.85 -5.42 8.51
CA ILE A 193 -0.03 -4.44 9.17
C ILE A 193 0.75 -3.20 9.60
N ALA A 194 1.94 -3.38 10.22
CA ALA A 194 2.79 -2.27 10.62
C ALA A 194 3.17 -1.39 9.43
N ALA A 195 3.58 -2.00 8.31
CA ALA A 195 3.92 -1.27 7.10
C ALA A 195 2.73 -0.55 6.44
N ARG A 196 1.50 -1.08 6.58
CA ARG A 196 0.28 -0.39 6.11
C ARG A 196 -0.10 0.80 7.01
N ARG A 197 0.33 0.80 8.27
CA ARG A 197 0.08 1.91 9.22
C ARG A 197 1.13 3.00 9.12
N GLN A 198 2.36 2.63 8.76
CA GLN A 198 3.50 3.55 8.62
C GLN A 198 4.26 3.25 7.33
N PRO A 199 3.64 3.50 6.16
CA PRO A 199 4.29 3.27 4.87
C PRO A 199 5.46 4.24 4.65
N ASP A 200 6.58 3.72 4.14
CA ASP A 200 7.79 4.48 3.84
C ASP A 200 8.38 4.03 2.50
N VAL A 201 8.62 4.96 1.58
CA VAL A 201 9.26 4.67 0.28
C VAL A 201 10.70 4.16 0.46
N ARG A 202 11.36 4.45 1.58
CA ARG A 202 12.70 3.92 1.86
C ARG A 202 12.70 2.40 2.00
N SER A 203 11.55 1.76 2.18
CA SER A 203 11.42 0.31 2.17
C SER A 203 11.91 -0.32 0.86
N VAL A 204 11.95 0.44 -0.26
CA VAL A 204 12.40 -0.05 -1.57
C VAL A 204 13.77 0.48 -1.99
N ARG A 205 14.55 1.04 -1.06
CA ARG A 205 15.85 1.65 -1.36
C ARG A 205 16.78 0.70 -2.11
N GLY A 206 16.88 -0.54 -1.66
CA GLY A 206 17.76 -1.54 -2.27
C GLY A 206 17.29 -1.90 -3.67
N GLU A 207 15.99 -2.13 -3.84
CA GLU A 207 15.37 -2.52 -5.11
C GLU A 207 15.51 -1.42 -6.17
N ILE A 208 15.19 -0.16 -5.84
CA ILE A 208 15.26 0.95 -6.80
C ILE A 208 16.71 1.26 -7.21
N ALA A 209 17.65 1.16 -6.27
CA ALA A 209 19.07 1.36 -6.55
C ALA A 209 19.59 0.28 -7.51
N ALA A 210 19.34 -0.99 -7.19
CA ALA A 210 19.76 -2.12 -8.03
C ALA A 210 19.10 -2.09 -9.42
N HIS A 211 17.81 -1.75 -9.47
CA HIS A 211 17.05 -1.64 -10.71
C HIS A 211 17.66 -0.60 -11.65
N TYR A 212 17.82 0.65 -11.20
CA TYR A 212 18.34 1.72 -12.07
C TYR A 212 19.84 1.60 -12.35
N GLU A 213 20.62 0.98 -11.45
CA GLU A 213 22.02 0.63 -11.75
C GLU A 213 22.08 -0.37 -12.92
N ALA A 214 21.24 -1.40 -12.92
CA ALA A 214 21.20 -2.40 -13.99
C ALA A 214 20.61 -1.84 -15.28
N PHE A 215 19.54 -1.05 -15.18
CA PHE A 215 18.83 -0.49 -16.33
C PHE A 215 19.71 0.50 -17.10
N TRP A 216 20.32 1.49 -16.42
CA TRP A 216 21.14 2.51 -17.10
C TRP A 216 22.46 1.95 -17.65
N LYS A 217 22.94 0.80 -17.17
CA LYS A 217 24.07 0.10 -17.81
C LYS A 217 23.70 -0.46 -19.18
N GLN A 218 22.45 -0.90 -19.34
CA GLN A 218 21.93 -1.48 -20.58
C GLN A 218 21.37 -0.42 -21.54
N HIS A 219 20.90 0.70 -20.99
CA HIS A 219 20.26 1.81 -21.69
C HIS A 219 20.96 3.15 -21.32
N PRO A 220 22.18 3.41 -21.84
CA PRO A 220 22.99 4.58 -21.48
C PRO A 220 22.40 5.92 -21.94
#